data_AF-A0A1H1CRZ2-F1
#
_entry.id   AF-A0A1H1CRZ2-F1
#
_cell.length_a   1.000
_cell.length_b   1.000
_cell.length_c   1.000
_cell.angle_alpha   90.00
_cell.angle_beta   90.00
_cell.angle_gamma   90.00
#
_symmetry.space_group_name_H-M   'P 1'
#
loop_
_entity.id
_entity.type
_entity.pdbx_description
1 polymer ?
#
loop_
_entity_poly.entity_id
_entity_poly.type
_entity_poly.pdbx_seq_one_letter_code
_entity_poly.pdbx_strand_id
1 'polypeptide(L)'
;MPTNRTIPTEKLKYSLELKDLSEKSSPSHAIHLLQQEIISGLRHKGWPEAQLVTGPRVVTAEENYGLLGYSPDEITLGSAHTRWVDELTLLRTQTTSQIPAALQAAARCRGPEELIMIAAPGITFRRDTRDRWHCAEPHQMDIWVLGDPALSSRTELLRLVRDILHIAVPDMAWIYSDSPHHYTEGGIEVNLLAEEQPVEVLECGCIATSLLQRLGIDPNQHGGLALGMGLDRLTMLRKGIPDIRLLRDEHPRVQAQMHDLLPWSPVSRLPSITRDISLAVSPGQSEEELTEKMLVAAADRANWIEEMQVKGRWAASDLPTQAIDRLGLLPGQENVLLSVVLRDSSRSIATEEANALYERIQAALHEGTPGGGYRMNH
;
A
#
# COMPACT_ATOMS: atom_id res chain seq x y z
N MET A 1 -33.69 24.97 2.09
CA MET A 1 -32.95 23.74 2.44
C MET A 1 -31.51 23.93 2.03
N PRO A 2 -30.51 23.53 2.84
CA PRO A 2 -29.13 23.52 2.38
C PRO A 2 -29.06 22.59 1.15
N THR A 3 -28.60 23.12 0.03
CA THR A 3 -28.45 22.34 -1.21
C THR A 3 -27.20 21.47 -1.10
N ASN A 4 -27.35 20.17 -1.37
CA ASN A 4 -26.22 19.26 -1.44
C ASN A 4 -25.22 19.79 -2.47
N ARG A 5 -23.95 19.93 -2.06
CA ARG A 5 -22.91 20.43 -2.96
C ARG A 5 -22.48 19.32 -3.91
N THR A 6 -23.06 19.31 -5.10
CA THR A 6 -22.72 18.34 -6.16
C THR A 6 -21.28 18.49 -6.63
N ILE A 7 -20.67 17.39 -7.02
CA ILE A 7 -19.30 17.38 -7.57
C ILE A 7 -19.32 17.79 -9.05
N PRO A 8 -18.32 18.56 -9.52
CA PRO A 8 -18.19 18.88 -10.95
C PRO A 8 -18.06 17.61 -11.81
N THR A 9 -18.63 17.63 -13.01
CA THR A 9 -18.65 16.48 -13.94
C THR A 9 -17.25 15.92 -14.24
N GLU A 10 -16.24 16.78 -14.42
CA GLU A 10 -14.86 16.36 -14.65
C GLU A 10 -14.28 15.58 -13.45
N LYS A 11 -14.58 16.02 -12.22
CA LYS A 11 -14.14 15.33 -11.00
C LYS A 11 -14.88 14.02 -10.79
N LEU A 12 -16.17 13.96 -11.15
CA LEU A 12 -16.92 12.70 -11.15
C LEU A 12 -16.28 11.71 -12.11
N LYS A 13 -16.02 12.11 -13.36
CA LYS A 13 -15.37 11.27 -14.36
C LYS A 13 -14.03 10.73 -13.85
N TYR A 14 -13.17 11.62 -13.33
CA TYR A 14 -11.90 11.22 -12.72
C TYR A 14 -12.08 10.19 -11.58
N SER A 15 -13.05 10.40 -10.68
CA SER A 15 -13.32 9.50 -9.56
C SER A 15 -13.79 8.11 -10.03
N LEU A 16 -14.56 8.06 -11.13
CA LEU A 16 -15.03 6.81 -11.72
C LEU A 16 -13.94 6.06 -12.50
N GLU A 17 -12.99 6.77 -13.09
CA GLU A 17 -11.86 6.20 -13.83
C GLU A 17 -10.69 5.78 -12.92
N LEU A 18 -10.66 6.24 -11.67
CA LEU A 18 -9.58 5.93 -10.74
C LEU A 18 -9.45 4.42 -10.52
N LYS A 19 -8.24 3.88 -10.66
CA LYS A 19 -7.98 2.45 -10.42
C LYS A 19 -8.30 2.08 -8.96
N ASP A 20 -9.12 1.05 -8.77
CA ASP A 20 -9.33 0.44 -7.47
C ASP A 20 -8.17 -0.53 -7.19
N LEU A 21 -7.38 -0.27 -6.15
CA LEU A 21 -6.19 -1.04 -5.82
C LEU A 21 -6.53 -2.34 -5.07
N SER A 22 -7.78 -2.51 -4.66
CA SER A 22 -8.31 -3.75 -4.08
C SER A 22 -8.83 -4.72 -5.15
N GLU A 23 -8.97 -4.28 -6.40
CA GLU A 23 -9.33 -5.14 -7.52
C GLU A 23 -8.14 -5.97 -8.01
N LYS A 24 -8.44 -7.13 -8.61
CA LYS A 24 -7.43 -8.02 -9.18
C LYS A 24 -6.70 -7.33 -10.33
N SER A 25 -5.37 -7.30 -10.27
CA SER A 25 -4.50 -6.85 -11.36
C SER A 25 -3.32 -7.80 -11.60
N SER A 26 -2.63 -7.65 -12.73
CA SER A 26 -1.41 -8.39 -13.05
C SER A 26 -0.27 -7.40 -13.38
N PRO A 27 0.78 -7.30 -12.54
CA PRO A 27 0.88 -7.88 -11.19
C PRO A 27 -0.16 -7.31 -10.21
N SER A 28 -0.45 -8.03 -9.13
CA SER A 28 -1.42 -7.61 -8.09
C SER A 28 -0.83 -6.51 -7.21
N HIS A 29 -1.66 -5.56 -6.79
CA HIS A 29 -1.25 -4.49 -5.89
C HIS A 29 -1.22 -4.98 -4.42
N ALA A 30 -0.36 -4.40 -3.58
CA ALA A 30 -0.20 -4.74 -2.17
C ALA A 30 -1.52 -4.70 -1.38
N ILE A 31 -2.40 -3.74 -1.67
CA ILE A 31 -3.75 -3.66 -1.10
C ILE A 31 -4.58 -4.91 -1.43
N HIS A 32 -4.63 -5.32 -2.69
CA HIS A 32 -5.30 -6.55 -3.10
C HIS A 32 -4.65 -7.80 -2.46
N LEU A 33 -3.32 -7.84 -2.38
CA LEU A 33 -2.61 -8.96 -1.73
C LEU A 33 -2.99 -9.07 -0.26
N LEU A 34 -3.00 -7.97 0.49
CA LEU A 34 -3.39 -7.95 1.90
C LEU A 34 -4.84 -8.38 2.09
N GLN A 35 -5.74 -7.87 1.24
CA GLN A 35 -7.14 -8.29 1.22
C GLN A 35 -7.29 -9.81 1.04
N GLN A 36 -6.57 -10.40 0.08
CA GLN A 36 -6.60 -11.85 -0.15
C GLN A 36 -5.99 -12.64 1.02
N GLU A 37 -4.91 -12.13 1.62
CA GLU A 37 -4.28 -12.76 2.79
C GLU A 37 -5.24 -12.77 3.99
N ILE A 38 -5.96 -11.68 4.25
CA ILE A 38 -6.98 -11.60 5.30
C ILE A 38 -8.11 -12.60 5.05
N ILE A 39 -8.71 -12.61 3.85
CA ILE A 39 -9.84 -13.50 3.53
C ILE A 39 -9.42 -14.98 3.61
N SER A 40 -8.29 -15.31 3.00
CA SER A 40 -7.75 -16.68 3.04
C SER A 40 -7.35 -17.07 4.46
N GLY A 41 -6.69 -16.18 5.19
CA GLY A 41 -6.26 -16.42 6.56
C GLY A 41 -7.43 -16.65 7.52
N LEU A 42 -8.53 -15.89 7.37
CA LEU A 42 -9.75 -16.11 8.15
C LEU A 42 -10.33 -17.51 7.91
N ARG A 43 -10.37 -17.96 6.64
CA ARG A 43 -10.76 -19.34 6.32
C ARG A 43 -9.87 -20.37 7.02
N HIS A 44 -8.54 -20.17 7.03
CA HIS A 44 -7.62 -21.05 7.74
C HIS A 44 -7.80 -21.03 9.27
N LYS A 45 -8.30 -19.92 9.83
CA LYS A 45 -8.67 -19.78 11.24
C LYS A 45 -10.05 -20.37 11.59
N GLY A 46 -10.73 -20.97 10.60
CA GLY A 46 -12.01 -21.66 10.79
C GLY A 46 -13.24 -20.78 10.57
N TRP A 47 -13.08 -19.55 10.06
CA TRP A 47 -14.21 -18.76 9.58
C TRP A 47 -14.72 -19.31 8.22
N PRO A 48 -15.99 -19.07 7.86
CA PRO A 48 -16.53 -19.51 6.57
C PRO A 48 -15.75 -18.96 5.38
N GLU A 49 -15.88 -19.60 4.23
CA GLU A 49 -15.41 -19.01 2.98
C GLU A 49 -16.19 -17.72 2.68
N ALA A 50 -15.47 -16.63 2.38
CA ALA A 50 -16.09 -15.33 2.17
C ALA A 50 -16.88 -15.29 0.85
N GLN A 51 -18.12 -14.83 0.93
CA GLN A 51 -18.89 -14.38 -0.21
C GLN A 51 -18.43 -12.96 -0.57
N LEU A 52 -17.67 -12.84 -1.66
CA LEU A 52 -17.21 -11.54 -2.16
C LEU A 52 -18.39 -10.75 -2.74
N VAL A 53 -18.58 -9.54 -2.25
CA VAL A 53 -19.60 -8.60 -2.71
C VAL A 53 -18.91 -7.40 -3.34
N THR A 54 -19.35 -7.08 -4.55
CA THR A 54 -18.95 -5.89 -5.30
C THR A 54 -20.20 -5.13 -5.72
N GLY A 55 -20.05 -3.83 -5.92
CA GLY A 55 -21.16 -2.94 -6.17
C GLY A 55 -20.71 -1.63 -6.82
N PRO A 56 -21.66 -0.81 -7.27
CA PRO A 56 -21.35 0.41 -8.00
C PRO A 56 -20.64 1.43 -7.10
N ARG A 57 -19.87 2.33 -7.74
CA ARG A 57 -19.24 3.48 -7.06
C ARG A 57 -20.24 4.58 -6.74
N VAL A 58 -21.28 4.73 -7.57
CA VAL A 58 -22.40 5.65 -7.35
C VAL A 58 -23.56 4.86 -6.76
N VAL A 59 -24.05 5.32 -5.62
CA VAL A 59 -25.14 4.71 -4.86
C VAL A 59 -26.14 5.78 -4.45
N THR A 60 -27.36 5.38 -4.13
CA THR A 60 -28.35 6.28 -3.52
C THR A 60 -27.95 6.61 -2.08
N ALA A 61 -28.44 7.75 -1.58
CA ALA A 61 -28.31 8.10 -0.16
C ALA A 61 -28.97 7.05 0.75
N GLU A 62 -30.05 6.42 0.28
CA GLU A 62 -30.73 5.34 0.98
C GLU A 62 -29.81 4.11 1.14
N GLU A 63 -29.14 3.68 0.08
CA GLU A 63 -28.21 2.54 0.12
C GLU A 63 -26.98 2.83 1.00
N ASN A 64 -26.42 4.04 0.89
CA ASN A 64 -25.20 4.38 1.62
C ASN A 64 -25.44 4.67 3.11
N TYR A 65 -26.62 5.17 3.47
CA TYR A 65 -26.93 5.67 4.81
C TYR A 65 -28.30 5.23 5.33
N GLY A 66 -29.38 5.43 4.59
CA GLY A 66 -30.75 5.18 5.07
C GLY A 66 -30.97 3.76 5.60
N LEU A 67 -30.58 2.74 4.82
CA LEU A 67 -30.66 1.32 5.21
C LEU A 67 -29.81 1.00 6.45
N LEU A 68 -28.75 1.77 6.70
CA LEU A 68 -27.88 1.62 7.86
C LEU A 68 -28.37 2.39 9.10
N GLY A 69 -29.48 3.13 8.98
CA GLY A 69 -30.18 3.74 10.10
C GLY A 69 -29.81 5.18 10.41
N TYR A 70 -29.08 5.83 9.51
CA TYR A 70 -28.85 7.27 9.58
C TYR A 70 -30.14 8.02 9.27
N SER A 71 -30.43 9.05 10.06
CA SER A 71 -31.55 9.95 9.79
C SER A 71 -31.28 10.85 8.59
N PRO A 72 -32.32 11.35 7.89
CA PRO A 72 -32.15 12.33 6.81
C PRO A 72 -31.38 13.59 7.23
N ASP A 73 -31.52 14.02 8.49
CA ASP A 73 -30.81 15.16 9.03
C ASP A 73 -29.30 14.89 9.16
N GLU A 74 -28.91 13.69 9.61
CA GLU A 74 -27.50 13.26 9.69
C GLU A 74 -26.87 13.15 8.29
N ILE A 75 -27.61 12.63 7.32
CA ILE A 75 -27.16 12.55 5.92
C ILE A 75 -26.92 13.96 5.36
N THR A 76 -27.83 14.88 5.66
CA THR A 76 -27.74 16.27 5.22
C THR A 76 -26.56 17.00 5.90
N LEU A 77 -26.34 16.79 7.20
CA LEU A 77 -25.19 17.35 7.93
C LEU A 77 -23.86 16.75 7.46
N GLY A 78 -23.82 15.45 7.17
CA GLY A 78 -22.68 14.75 6.58
C GLY A 78 -22.38 15.15 5.14
N SER A 79 -23.22 15.97 4.50
CA SER A 79 -23.03 16.44 3.12
C SER A 79 -21.71 17.18 2.91
N ALA A 80 -21.17 17.83 3.95
CA ALA A 80 -19.87 18.51 3.90
C ALA A 80 -18.70 17.55 3.62
N HIS A 81 -18.84 16.28 4.02
CA HIS A 81 -17.85 15.21 3.84
C HIS A 81 -18.17 14.30 2.64
N THR A 82 -19.32 14.51 1.98
CA THR A 82 -19.85 13.61 0.96
C THR A 82 -19.69 14.18 -0.45
N ARG A 83 -19.44 13.31 -1.42
CA ARG A 83 -19.35 13.66 -2.84
C ARG A 83 -20.66 13.32 -3.56
N TRP A 84 -21.63 14.23 -3.47
CA TRP A 84 -22.91 14.12 -4.14
C TRP A 84 -22.78 14.20 -5.67
N VAL A 85 -23.43 13.28 -6.38
CA VAL A 85 -23.55 13.30 -7.84
C VAL A 85 -24.76 14.14 -8.26
N ASP A 86 -25.88 13.92 -7.59
CA ASP A 86 -27.11 14.70 -7.72
C ASP A 86 -27.81 14.85 -6.35
N GLU A 87 -29.10 15.16 -6.32
CA GLU A 87 -29.87 15.35 -5.07
C GLU A 87 -30.06 14.06 -4.26
N LEU A 88 -30.01 12.88 -4.91
CA LEU A 88 -30.35 11.58 -4.33
C LEU A 88 -29.20 10.58 -4.37
N THR A 89 -28.19 10.80 -5.22
CA THR A 89 -27.08 9.88 -5.43
C THR A 89 -25.72 10.50 -5.11
N LEU A 90 -24.78 9.66 -4.69
CA LEU A 90 -23.46 10.04 -4.22
C LEU A 90 -22.42 8.98 -4.58
N LEU A 91 -21.14 9.38 -4.63
CA LEU A 91 -20.05 8.40 -4.63
C LEU A 91 -19.96 7.76 -3.25
N ARG A 92 -20.06 6.42 -3.18
CA ARG A 92 -20.14 5.67 -1.91
C ARG A 92 -19.05 6.10 -0.94
N THR A 93 -19.44 6.42 0.29
CA THR A 93 -18.50 6.87 1.33
C THR A 93 -17.96 5.71 2.15
N GLN A 94 -18.58 4.53 2.04
CA GLN A 94 -18.19 3.31 2.75
C GLN A 94 -18.57 2.06 1.96
N THR A 95 -17.75 1.02 2.09
CA THR A 95 -18.06 -0.30 1.52
C THR A 95 -19.30 -0.95 2.16
N THR A 96 -19.63 -0.55 3.39
CA THR A 96 -20.83 -0.96 4.14
C THR A 96 -22.13 -0.69 3.40
N SER A 97 -22.16 0.27 2.47
CA SER A 97 -23.30 0.53 1.56
C SER A 97 -23.75 -0.71 0.76
N GLN A 98 -22.86 -1.68 0.57
CA GLN A 98 -23.12 -2.93 -0.16
C GLN A 98 -23.69 -4.03 0.74
N ILE A 99 -23.58 -3.88 2.06
CA ILE A 99 -23.91 -4.93 3.02
C ILE A 99 -25.41 -5.19 3.14
N PRO A 100 -26.32 -4.19 3.20
CA PRO A 100 -27.75 -4.45 3.39
C PRO A 100 -28.34 -5.48 2.43
N ALA A 101 -28.09 -5.32 1.13
CA ALA A 101 -28.58 -6.25 0.11
C ALA A 101 -27.95 -7.65 0.23
N ALA A 102 -26.64 -7.71 0.51
CA ALA A 102 -25.93 -8.97 0.71
C ALA A 102 -26.42 -9.71 1.96
N LEU A 103 -26.68 -8.98 3.05
CA LEU A 103 -27.17 -9.53 4.31
C LEU A 103 -28.59 -10.10 4.17
N GLN A 104 -29.47 -9.40 3.43
CA GLN A 104 -30.79 -9.91 3.08
C GLN A 104 -30.72 -11.18 2.24
N ALA A 105 -29.81 -11.24 1.26
CA ALA A 105 -29.61 -12.44 0.45
C ALA A 105 -29.06 -13.61 1.28
N ALA A 106 -28.07 -13.35 2.14
CA ALA A 106 -27.51 -14.34 3.06
C ALA A 106 -28.57 -14.91 4.00
N ALA A 107 -29.36 -14.05 4.66
CA ALA A 107 -30.40 -14.47 5.60
C ALA A 107 -31.50 -15.35 4.96
N ARG A 108 -31.78 -15.18 3.66
CA ARG A 108 -32.77 -16.02 2.95
C ARG A 108 -32.30 -17.44 2.67
N CYS A 109 -30.99 -17.62 2.54
CA CYS A 109 -30.39 -18.89 2.14
C CYS A 109 -29.69 -19.63 3.30
N ARG A 110 -29.50 -18.95 4.44
CA ARG A 110 -28.81 -19.49 5.62
C ARG A 110 -29.59 -20.66 6.22
N GLY A 111 -28.91 -21.80 6.40
CA GLY A 111 -29.40 -22.93 7.17
C GLY A 111 -29.23 -22.75 8.70
N PRO A 112 -29.91 -23.57 9.52
CA PRO A 112 -29.69 -23.59 10.97
C PRO A 112 -28.21 -23.83 11.31
N GLU A 113 -27.68 -23.09 12.30
CA GLU A 113 -26.28 -23.17 12.76
C GLU A 113 -25.20 -22.81 11.70
N GLU A 114 -25.59 -22.48 10.47
CA GLU A 114 -24.66 -22.10 9.41
C GLU A 114 -24.06 -20.70 9.69
N LEU A 115 -22.80 -20.49 9.35
CA LEU A 115 -22.19 -19.17 9.35
C LEU A 115 -21.96 -18.73 7.91
N ILE A 116 -22.38 -17.51 7.58
CA ILE A 116 -22.10 -16.88 6.28
C ILE A 116 -21.20 -15.69 6.51
N MET A 117 -20.02 -15.69 5.89
CA MET A 117 -19.11 -14.54 5.89
C MET A 117 -19.26 -13.77 4.58
N ILE A 118 -19.57 -12.48 4.68
CA ILE A 118 -19.64 -11.54 3.57
C ILE A 118 -18.38 -10.68 3.60
N ALA A 119 -17.73 -10.51 2.47
CA ALA A 119 -16.59 -9.61 2.32
C ALA A 119 -16.85 -8.60 1.21
N ALA A 120 -16.86 -7.31 1.53
CA ALA A 120 -17.09 -6.23 0.57
C ALA A 120 -15.87 -5.30 0.50
N PRO A 121 -14.82 -5.65 -0.25
CA PRO A 121 -13.69 -4.76 -0.50
C PRO A 121 -14.04 -3.71 -1.56
N GLY A 122 -13.38 -2.56 -1.51
CA GLY A 122 -13.46 -1.59 -2.58
C GLY A 122 -13.00 -0.19 -2.21
N ILE A 123 -12.78 0.61 -3.26
CA ILE A 123 -12.54 2.05 -3.15
C ILE A 123 -13.81 2.79 -2.71
N THR A 124 -13.65 3.80 -1.85
CA THR A 124 -14.70 4.70 -1.40
C THR A 124 -14.26 6.14 -1.58
N PHE A 125 -15.18 7.09 -1.41
CA PHE A 125 -14.94 8.49 -1.76
C PHE A 125 -15.44 9.41 -0.67
N ARG A 126 -14.55 10.26 -0.15
CA ARG A 126 -14.88 11.23 0.89
C ARG A 126 -14.28 12.59 0.56
N ARG A 127 -14.83 13.65 1.15
CA ARG A 127 -14.15 14.95 1.24
C ARG A 127 -13.42 14.93 2.58
N ASP A 128 -12.12 14.78 2.50
CA ASP A 128 -11.27 14.59 3.67
C ASP A 128 -10.14 15.61 3.71
N THR A 129 -9.54 15.77 4.88
CA THR A 129 -8.25 16.45 4.99
C THR A 129 -7.18 15.62 4.27
N ARG A 130 -6.10 16.28 3.88
CA ARG A 130 -4.98 15.62 3.21
C ARG A 130 -3.76 15.69 4.11
N ASP A 131 -3.37 14.55 4.64
CA ASP A 131 -2.13 14.34 5.38
C ASP A 131 -1.50 13.00 4.96
N ARG A 132 -0.55 12.47 5.75
CA ARG A 132 0.13 11.21 5.41
C ARG A 132 -0.75 9.97 5.53
N TRP A 133 -1.86 10.03 6.27
CA TRP A 133 -2.78 8.91 6.53
C TRP A 133 -4.13 9.06 5.80
N HIS A 134 -4.50 10.30 5.44
CA HIS A 134 -5.79 10.61 4.85
C HIS A 134 -5.66 10.94 3.37
N CYS A 135 -6.44 10.21 2.58
CA CYS A 135 -6.69 10.50 1.17
C CYS A 135 -8.19 10.54 0.94
N ALA A 136 -8.58 11.10 -0.20
CA ALA A 136 -9.97 11.36 -0.48
C ALA A 136 -10.65 10.16 -1.19
N GLU A 137 -9.88 9.13 -1.53
CA GLU A 137 -10.27 7.89 -2.20
C GLU A 137 -9.66 6.64 -1.53
N PRO A 138 -9.94 6.38 -0.24
CA PRO A 138 -9.40 5.22 0.47
C PRO A 138 -10.04 3.92 -0.02
N HIS A 139 -9.39 2.81 0.27
CA HIS A 139 -9.88 1.45 0.10
C HIS A 139 -10.29 0.89 1.46
N GLN A 140 -11.47 0.30 1.49
CA GLN A 140 -12.02 -0.33 2.67
C GLN A 140 -12.34 -1.79 2.36
N MET A 141 -12.52 -2.58 3.42
CA MET A 141 -13.15 -3.87 3.33
C MET A 141 -14.05 -4.08 4.53
N ASP A 142 -15.34 -4.31 4.26
CA ASP A 142 -16.27 -4.83 5.26
C ASP A 142 -16.14 -6.36 5.33
N ILE A 143 -16.08 -6.89 6.54
CA ILE A 143 -16.25 -8.32 6.85
C ILE A 143 -17.42 -8.45 7.81
N TRP A 144 -18.47 -9.13 7.37
CA TRP A 144 -19.68 -9.36 8.16
C TRP A 144 -19.94 -10.86 8.27
N VAL A 145 -20.09 -11.36 9.49
CA VAL A 145 -20.36 -12.79 9.73
C VAL A 145 -21.77 -12.91 10.28
N LEU A 146 -22.68 -13.44 9.47
CA LEU A 146 -24.06 -13.72 9.83
C LEU A 146 -24.15 -15.14 10.41
N GLY A 147 -24.79 -15.27 11.56
CA GLY A 147 -24.98 -16.52 12.28
C GLY A 147 -26.23 -16.50 13.14
N ASP A 148 -26.29 -17.38 14.13
CA ASP A 148 -27.34 -17.35 15.16
C ASP A 148 -27.14 -16.17 16.11
N PRO A 149 -28.19 -15.71 16.82
CA PRO A 149 -28.09 -14.56 17.73
C PRO A 149 -26.98 -14.69 18.80
N ALA A 150 -26.63 -15.91 19.20
CA ALA A 150 -25.56 -16.17 20.15
C ALA A 150 -24.16 -15.76 19.65
N LEU A 151 -23.97 -15.63 18.34
CA LEU A 151 -22.72 -15.13 17.74
C LEU A 151 -22.48 -13.65 18.11
N SER A 152 -23.54 -12.87 18.36
CA SER A 152 -23.48 -11.46 18.75
C SER A 152 -22.94 -11.30 20.19
N SER A 153 -21.63 -11.50 20.36
CA SER A 153 -20.95 -11.32 21.64
C SER A 153 -19.63 -10.57 21.50
N ARG A 154 -19.25 -9.83 22.55
CA ARG A 154 -17.95 -9.14 22.64
C ARG A 154 -16.78 -10.13 22.48
N THR A 155 -16.93 -11.35 22.98
CA THR A 155 -15.90 -12.40 22.88
C THR A 155 -15.63 -12.80 21.43
N GLU A 156 -16.68 -13.13 20.67
CA GLU A 156 -16.52 -13.49 19.25
C GLU A 156 -16.09 -12.29 18.39
N LEU A 157 -16.55 -11.07 18.73
CA LEU A 157 -16.07 -9.85 18.08
C LEU A 157 -14.56 -9.66 18.26
N LEU A 158 -14.05 -9.74 19.49
CA LEU A 158 -12.63 -9.59 19.77
C LEU A 158 -11.80 -10.75 19.19
N ARG A 159 -12.38 -11.95 19.05
CA ARG A 159 -11.76 -13.06 18.33
C ARG A 159 -11.58 -12.71 16.85
N LEU A 160 -12.64 -12.22 16.18
CA LEU A 160 -12.56 -11.80 14.77
C LEU A 160 -11.51 -10.69 14.57
N VAL A 161 -11.53 -9.67 15.42
CA VAL A 161 -10.52 -8.58 15.41
C VAL A 161 -9.11 -9.15 15.56
N ARG A 162 -8.88 -10.01 16.55
CA ARG A 162 -7.56 -10.62 16.79
C ARG A 162 -7.08 -11.44 15.60
N ASP A 163 -7.96 -12.24 15.00
CA ASP A 163 -7.60 -13.06 13.84
C ASP A 163 -7.23 -12.17 12.65
N ILE A 164 -8.02 -11.13 12.34
CA ILE A 164 -7.74 -10.17 11.26
C ILE A 164 -6.39 -9.48 11.49
N LEU A 165 -6.16 -8.92 12.67
CA LEU A 165 -4.93 -8.17 12.96
C LEU A 165 -3.70 -9.08 12.99
N HIS A 166 -3.82 -10.31 13.49
CA HIS A 166 -2.73 -11.28 13.45
C HIS A 166 -2.33 -11.66 12.02
N ILE A 167 -3.30 -11.68 11.09
CA ILE A 167 -3.02 -11.92 9.67
C ILE A 167 -2.43 -10.67 9.01
N ALA A 168 -3.07 -9.52 9.20
CA ALA A 168 -2.74 -8.30 8.47
C ALA A 168 -1.43 -7.65 8.96
N VAL A 169 -1.20 -7.66 10.28
CA VAL A 169 -0.12 -6.93 10.98
C VAL A 169 0.35 -7.72 12.22
N PRO A 170 0.90 -8.95 12.05
CA PRO A 170 1.17 -9.92 13.13
C PRO A 170 1.98 -9.39 14.32
N ASP A 171 2.88 -8.43 14.09
CA ASP A 171 3.84 -7.97 15.09
C ASP A 171 3.41 -6.68 15.80
N MET A 172 2.19 -6.20 15.56
CA MET A 172 1.71 -4.91 16.09
C MET A 172 0.72 -5.10 17.26
N ALA A 173 1.01 -4.45 18.38
CA ALA A 173 0.08 -4.36 19.49
C ALA A 173 -1.11 -3.43 19.13
N TRP A 174 -2.28 -3.69 19.71
CA TRP A 174 -3.48 -2.89 19.48
C TRP A 174 -4.26 -2.66 20.78
N ILE A 175 -5.04 -1.59 20.76
CA ILE A 175 -5.99 -1.19 21.81
C ILE A 175 -7.35 -0.91 21.18
N TYR A 176 -8.41 -0.85 21.99
CA TYR A 176 -9.74 -0.53 21.52
C TYR A 176 -10.51 0.31 22.55
N SER A 177 -11.46 1.10 22.05
CA SER A 177 -12.40 1.92 22.83
C SER A 177 -13.81 1.71 22.31
N ASP A 178 -14.82 1.92 23.16
CA ASP A 178 -16.22 1.86 22.72
C ASP A 178 -16.50 2.98 21.71
N SER A 179 -17.04 2.61 20.55
CA SER A 179 -17.42 3.51 19.45
C SER A 179 -18.79 3.09 18.90
N PRO A 180 -19.89 3.78 19.26
CA PRO A 180 -21.23 3.39 18.84
C PRO A 180 -21.53 3.79 17.38
N HIS A 181 -22.17 2.89 16.62
CA HIS A 181 -22.70 3.16 15.28
C HIS A 181 -24.17 2.74 15.14
N HIS A 182 -24.89 3.34 14.20
CA HIS A 182 -26.33 3.10 13.99
C HIS A 182 -26.70 1.65 13.63
N TYR A 183 -25.75 0.91 13.05
CA TYR A 183 -25.95 -0.45 12.54
C TYR A 183 -25.21 -1.51 13.35
N THR A 184 -24.58 -1.13 14.47
CA THR A 184 -23.91 -2.06 15.38
C THR A 184 -24.28 -1.86 16.85
N GLU A 185 -24.37 -2.95 17.60
CA GLU A 185 -24.47 -2.93 19.05
C GLU A 185 -23.11 -3.27 19.69
N GLY A 186 -22.76 -2.55 20.76
CA GLY A 186 -21.46 -2.69 21.42
C GLY A 186 -20.29 -2.38 20.48
N GLY A 187 -20.42 -1.37 19.61
CA GLY A 187 -19.35 -1.01 18.68
C GLY A 187 -18.05 -0.61 19.38
N ILE A 188 -16.92 -0.88 18.73
CA ILE A 188 -15.57 -0.49 19.17
C ILE A 188 -14.78 0.02 17.97
N GLU A 189 -13.92 1.00 18.22
CA GLU A 189 -12.81 1.36 17.34
C GLU A 189 -11.56 0.60 17.76
N VAL A 190 -10.70 0.23 16.80
CA VAL A 190 -9.45 -0.50 17.08
C VAL A 190 -8.27 0.27 16.51
N ASN A 191 -7.31 0.53 17.38
CA ASN A 191 -6.13 1.32 17.10
C ASN A 191 -4.87 0.46 17.26
N LEU A 192 -3.98 0.48 16.26
CA LEU A 192 -2.65 -0.14 16.35
C LEU A 192 -1.66 0.82 16.99
N LEU A 193 -0.83 0.32 17.89
CA LEU A 193 0.22 1.08 18.56
C LEU A 193 1.45 1.19 17.63
N ALA A 194 1.48 2.23 16.80
CA ALA A 194 2.64 2.59 15.99
C ALA A 194 3.59 3.54 16.75
N GLU A 195 4.82 3.71 16.27
CA GLU A 195 5.93 4.38 16.99
C GLU A 195 5.63 5.81 17.48
N GLU A 196 4.83 6.58 16.73
CA GLU A 196 4.54 7.98 17.06
C GLU A 196 3.21 8.16 17.81
N GLN A 197 2.17 7.44 17.38
CA GLN A 197 0.81 7.57 17.91
C GLN A 197 -0.06 6.37 17.49
N PRO A 198 -1.10 6.04 18.26
CA PRO A 198 -2.08 5.04 17.86
C PRO A 198 -2.73 5.40 16.52
N VAL A 199 -2.88 4.40 15.64
CA VAL A 199 -3.51 4.56 14.32
C VAL A 199 -4.76 3.70 14.27
N GLU A 200 -5.93 4.34 14.13
CA GLU A 200 -7.21 3.67 13.94
C GLU A 200 -7.20 2.90 12.60
N VAL A 201 -7.52 1.61 12.64
CA VAL A 201 -7.47 0.74 11.44
C VAL A 201 -8.77 0.03 11.12
N LEU A 202 -9.66 -0.14 12.10
CA LEU A 202 -10.96 -0.73 11.89
C LEU A 202 -11.94 -0.30 12.97
N GLU A 203 -13.23 -0.35 12.62
CA GLU A 203 -14.37 -0.23 13.51
C GLU A 203 -15.22 -1.49 13.39
N CYS A 204 -15.79 -1.96 14.50
CA CYS A 204 -16.57 -3.19 14.50
C CYS A 204 -17.58 -3.26 15.64
N GLY A 205 -18.57 -4.12 15.52
CA GLY A 205 -19.57 -4.37 16.56
C GLY A 205 -20.42 -5.60 16.26
N CYS A 206 -21.36 -5.92 17.14
CA CYS A 206 -22.37 -6.92 16.81
C CYS A 206 -23.39 -6.31 15.85
N ILE A 207 -23.94 -7.07 14.90
CA ILE A 207 -24.97 -6.57 13.99
C ILE A 207 -26.17 -6.11 14.82
N ALA A 208 -26.58 -4.84 14.65
CA ALA A 208 -27.67 -4.30 15.46
C ALA A 208 -29.01 -4.98 15.15
N THR A 209 -29.78 -5.24 16.20
CA THR A 209 -31.15 -5.78 16.09
C THR A 209 -32.04 -4.84 15.27
N SER A 210 -31.83 -3.53 15.43
CA SER A 210 -32.54 -2.50 14.67
C SER A 210 -32.24 -2.53 13.17
N LEU A 211 -31.00 -2.88 12.77
CA LEU A 211 -30.65 -3.07 11.37
C LEU A 211 -31.35 -4.31 10.80
N LEU A 212 -31.28 -5.45 11.51
CA LEU A 212 -31.94 -6.68 11.07
C LEU A 212 -33.43 -6.46 10.83
N GLN A 213 -34.12 -5.84 11.79
CA GLN A 213 -35.54 -5.49 11.69
C GLN A 213 -35.83 -4.57 10.48
N ARG A 214 -35.00 -3.53 10.28
CA ARG A 214 -35.14 -2.61 9.14
C ARG A 214 -35.00 -3.32 7.79
N LEU A 215 -34.15 -4.33 7.72
CA LEU A 215 -33.93 -5.15 6.53
C LEU A 215 -34.92 -6.31 6.39
N GLY A 216 -35.86 -6.47 7.32
CA GLY A 216 -36.83 -7.56 7.32
C GLY A 216 -36.22 -8.93 7.66
N ILE A 217 -35.10 -8.95 8.40
CA ILE A 217 -34.41 -10.15 8.87
C ILE A 217 -34.83 -10.39 10.33
N ASP A 218 -35.28 -11.61 10.66
CA ASP A 218 -35.73 -11.96 12.01
C ASP A 218 -34.55 -12.02 13.00
N PRO A 219 -34.45 -11.09 13.97
CA PRO A 219 -33.34 -11.06 14.94
C PRO A 219 -33.41 -12.20 15.97
N ASN A 220 -34.50 -12.95 16.04
CA ASN A 220 -34.56 -14.16 16.88
C ASN A 220 -33.86 -15.36 16.21
N GLN A 221 -33.64 -15.29 14.90
CA GLN A 221 -33.00 -16.34 14.11
C GLN A 221 -31.62 -15.92 13.61
N HIS A 222 -31.33 -14.62 13.60
CA HIS A 222 -30.11 -14.06 13.03
C HIS A 222 -29.44 -13.09 13.98
N GLY A 223 -28.12 -13.16 14.01
CA GLY A 223 -27.23 -12.18 14.62
C GLY A 223 -25.87 -12.25 13.97
N GLY A 224 -24.86 -11.65 14.60
CA GLY A 224 -23.50 -11.80 14.14
C GLY A 224 -22.62 -10.58 14.34
N LEU A 225 -21.56 -10.53 13.55
CA LEU A 225 -20.46 -9.57 13.70
C LEU A 225 -20.38 -8.69 12.45
N ALA A 226 -20.13 -7.41 12.65
CA ALA A 226 -19.92 -6.40 11.62
C ALA A 226 -18.58 -5.73 11.84
N LEU A 227 -17.77 -5.60 10.80
CA LEU A 227 -16.46 -4.98 10.87
C LEU A 227 -16.15 -4.27 9.55
N GLY A 228 -15.65 -3.04 9.61
CA GLY A 228 -15.10 -2.30 8.48
C GLY A 228 -13.65 -1.91 8.76
N MET A 229 -12.75 -2.19 7.83
CA MET A 229 -11.32 -1.88 7.97
C MET A 229 -10.80 -0.99 6.85
N GLY A 230 -9.80 -0.15 7.15
CA GLY A 230 -9.06 0.63 6.16
C GLY A 230 -7.89 -0.17 5.60
N LEU A 231 -8.01 -0.63 4.34
CA LEU A 231 -6.97 -1.43 3.70
C LEU A 231 -5.69 -0.63 3.45
N ASP A 232 -5.78 0.66 3.14
CA ASP A 232 -4.61 1.53 2.92
C ASP A 232 -3.78 1.63 4.19
N ARG A 233 -4.41 1.95 5.34
CA ARG A 233 -3.72 2.07 6.63
C ARG A 233 -3.09 0.74 7.04
N LEU A 234 -3.81 -0.38 6.93
CA LEU A 234 -3.27 -1.70 7.24
C LEU A 234 -2.08 -2.07 6.32
N THR A 235 -2.18 -1.78 5.02
CA THR A 235 -1.08 -2.03 4.06
C THR A 235 0.13 -1.16 4.38
N MET A 236 -0.09 0.12 4.69
CA MET A 236 0.97 1.04 5.06
C MET A 236 1.68 0.60 6.34
N LEU A 237 0.93 0.17 7.36
CA LEU A 237 1.51 -0.31 8.61
C LEU A 237 2.25 -1.64 8.42
N ARG A 238 1.67 -2.58 7.66
CA ARG A 238 2.31 -3.87 7.32
C ARG A 238 3.64 -3.67 6.61
N LYS A 239 3.73 -2.72 5.69
CA LYS A 239 4.94 -2.45 4.92
C LYS A 239 5.83 -1.37 5.53
N GLY A 240 5.37 -0.55 6.47
CA GLY A 240 6.10 0.64 6.92
C GLY A 240 6.15 1.78 5.89
N ILE A 241 5.09 1.94 5.08
CA ILE A 241 4.99 3.02 4.09
C ILE A 241 4.67 4.35 4.82
N PRO A 242 5.50 5.40 4.66
CA PRO A 242 5.39 6.61 5.47
C PRO A 242 4.31 7.60 5.03
N ASP A 243 3.76 7.44 3.82
CA ASP A 243 2.78 8.36 3.24
C ASP A 243 1.82 7.64 2.29
N ILE A 244 0.53 7.81 2.51
CA ILE A 244 -0.55 7.18 1.73
C ILE A 244 -0.46 7.43 0.24
N ARG A 245 0.11 8.56 -0.19
CA ARG A 245 0.27 8.90 -1.61
C ARG A 245 1.19 7.92 -2.34
N LEU A 246 2.11 7.26 -1.63
CA LEU A 246 3.02 6.28 -2.20
C LEU A 246 2.30 5.04 -2.74
N LEU A 247 1.11 4.70 -2.21
CA LEU A 247 0.28 3.59 -2.71
C LEU A 247 -0.20 3.81 -4.16
N ARG A 248 -0.21 5.06 -4.64
CA ARG A 248 -0.63 5.43 -6.01
C ARG A 248 0.47 6.10 -6.81
N ASP A 249 1.69 6.13 -6.29
CA ASP A 249 2.76 6.91 -6.92
C ASP A 249 3.32 6.22 -8.15
N GLU A 250 3.32 6.91 -9.29
CA GLU A 250 3.71 6.33 -10.58
C GLU A 250 5.23 6.15 -10.75
N HIS A 251 6.05 6.59 -9.80
CA HIS A 251 7.50 6.45 -9.90
C HIS A 251 7.89 4.95 -9.94
N PRO A 252 8.65 4.49 -10.96
CA PRO A 252 8.90 3.06 -11.19
C PRO A 252 9.44 2.28 -9.98
N ARG A 253 10.36 2.90 -9.20
CA ARG A 253 10.91 2.29 -7.96
C ARG A 253 9.91 2.21 -6.80
N VAL A 254 8.88 3.06 -6.79
CA VAL A 254 7.78 2.97 -5.82
C VAL A 254 6.84 1.85 -6.26
N GLN A 255 6.43 1.85 -7.54
CA GLN A 255 5.57 0.81 -8.13
C GLN A 255 6.15 -0.59 -7.97
N ALA A 256 7.47 -0.77 -8.16
CA ALA A 256 8.14 -2.06 -8.00
C ALA A 256 7.94 -2.69 -6.60
N GLN A 257 7.70 -1.86 -5.56
CA GLN A 257 7.49 -2.32 -4.18
C GLN A 257 6.00 -2.53 -3.84
N MET A 258 5.09 -2.30 -4.78
CA MET A 258 3.64 -2.42 -4.59
C MET A 258 3.10 -3.80 -5.01
N HIS A 259 3.97 -4.77 -5.28
CA HIS A 259 3.58 -6.10 -5.78
C HIS A 259 3.89 -7.25 -4.82
N ASP A 260 4.20 -6.91 -3.58
CA ASP A 260 4.39 -7.82 -2.45
C ASP A 260 3.98 -7.13 -1.13
N LEU A 261 4.07 -7.85 -0.01
CA LEU A 261 3.85 -7.33 1.35
C LEU A 261 5.15 -7.21 2.15
N LEU A 262 6.31 -7.18 1.49
CA LEU A 262 7.60 -7.01 2.15
C LEU A 262 7.75 -5.58 2.70
N PRO A 263 8.62 -5.36 3.70
CA PRO A 263 8.90 -4.02 4.22
C PRO A 263 9.33 -3.02 3.13
N TRP A 264 8.87 -1.79 3.27
CA TRP A 264 9.12 -0.67 2.40
C TRP A 264 10.58 -0.21 2.50
N SER A 265 11.22 -0.05 1.35
CA SER A 265 12.52 0.60 1.19
C SER A 265 12.32 2.04 0.72
N PRO A 266 12.87 3.05 1.43
CA PRO A 266 12.81 4.44 1.01
C PRO A 266 13.30 4.65 -0.43
N VAL A 267 12.55 5.45 -1.20
CA VAL A 267 12.89 5.82 -2.58
C VAL A 267 13.25 7.30 -2.63
N SER A 268 14.51 7.61 -2.94
CA SER A 268 14.92 8.99 -3.21
C SER A 268 14.40 9.45 -4.57
N ARG A 269 13.75 10.62 -4.60
CA ARG A 269 13.28 11.30 -5.83
C ARG A 269 14.26 12.34 -6.34
N LEU A 270 15.41 12.46 -5.69
CA LEU A 270 16.42 13.44 -6.09
C LEU A 270 17.06 12.99 -7.41
N PRO A 271 17.47 13.93 -8.27
CA PRO A 271 18.13 13.58 -9.53
C PRO A 271 19.32 12.67 -9.26
N SER A 272 19.42 11.56 -10.01
CA SER A 272 20.63 10.77 -10.05
C SER A 272 21.58 11.30 -11.12
N ILE A 273 22.87 11.08 -10.89
CA ILE A 273 23.90 11.25 -11.91
C ILE A 273 24.47 9.87 -12.18
N THR A 274 24.40 9.40 -13.41
CA THR A 274 24.94 8.10 -13.83
C THR A 274 26.19 8.30 -14.67
N ARG A 275 27.22 7.48 -14.45
CA ARG A 275 28.40 7.43 -15.31
C ARG A 275 28.92 6.02 -15.52
N ASP A 276 29.48 5.83 -16.70
CA ASP A 276 30.23 4.62 -16.99
C ASP A 276 31.73 4.86 -16.71
N ILE A 277 32.36 3.95 -15.96
CA ILE A 277 33.77 4.00 -15.57
C ILE A 277 34.47 2.78 -16.16
N SER A 278 35.50 3.00 -16.96
CA SER A 278 36.30 1.93 -17.55
C SER A 278 37.60 1.73 -16.76
N LEU A 279 37.80 0.53 -16.24
CA LEU A 279 38.88 0.18 -15.31
C LEU A 279 39.77 -0.91 -15.88
N ALA A 280 41.06 -0.85 -15.58
CA ALA A 280 41.97 -1.98 -15.70
C ALA A 280 42.02 -2.67 -14.33
N VAL A 281 41.72 -3.96 -14.27
CA VAL A 281 41.70 -4.73 -13.01
C VAL A 281 42.31 -6.11 -13.21
N SER A 282 42.75 -6.71 -12.10
CA SER A 282 43.11 -8.12 -12.06
C SER A 282 41.88 -8.99 -12.40
N PRO A 283 42.01 -10.02 -13.25
CA PRO A 283 40.88 -10.82 -13.69
C PRO A 283 40.18 -11.55 -12.55
N GLY A 284 38.88 -11.81 -12.74
CA GLY A 284 38.11 -12.68 -11.84
C GLY A 284 37.56 -12.01 -10.58
N GLN A 285 37.71 -10.69 -10.43
CA GLN A 285 37.06 -9.95 -9.35
C GLN A 285 35.54 -10.02 -9.51
N SER A 286 34.82 -10.41 -8.47
CA SER A 286 33.36 -10.45 -8.42
C SER A 286 32.73 -9.05 -8.40
N GLU A 287 31.44 -8.94 -8.69
CA GLU A 287 30.71 -7.66 -8.58
C GLU A 287 30.65 -7.18 -7.12
N GLU A 288 30.57 -8.12 -6.18
CA GLU A 288 30.57 -7.88 -4.75
C GLU A 288 31.90 -7.28 -4.28
N GLU A 289 33.04 -7.85 -4.71
CA GLU A 289 34.38 -7.32 -4.39
C GLU A 289 34.59 -5.92 -4.98
N LEU A 290 34.15 -5.69 -6.21
CA LEU A 290 34.21 -4.36 -6.84
C LEU A 290 33.32 -3.35 -6.12
N THR A 291 32.12 -3.78 -5.67
CA THR A 291 31.21 -2.95 -4.88
C THR A 291 31.86 -2.58 -3.55
N GLU A 292 32.41 -3.54 -2.82
CA GLU A 292 33.06 -3.30 -1.53
C GLU A 292 34.22 -2.30 -1.68
N LYS A 293 35.11 -2.52 -2.65
CA LYS A 293 36.21 -1.58 -2.96
C LYS A 293 35.68 -0.17 -3.26
N MET A 294 34.60 -0.07 -4.03
CA MET A 294 33.98 1.21 -4.40
C MET A 294 33.37 1.92 -3.18
N LEU A 295 32.68 1.20 -2.30
CA LEU A 295 32.12 1.76 -1.06
C LEU A 295 33.23 2.23 -0.12
N VAL A 296 34.32 1.46 0.02
CA VAL A 296 35.50 1.87 0.79
C VAL A 296 36.12 3.15 0.21
N ALA A 297 36.25 3.24 -1.11
CA ALA A 297 36.77 4.43 -1.79
C ALA A 297 35.86 5.66 -1.60
N ALA A 298 34.55 5.46 -1.58
CA ALA A 298 33.57 6.53 -1.41
C ALA A 298 33.49 7.08 0.02
N ALA A 299 33.92 6.28 1.01
CA ALA A 299 34.03 6.68 2.42
C ALA A 299 32.74 7.32 2.97
N ASP A 300 32.80 8.58 3.39
CA ASP A 300 31.68 9.36 3.94
C ASP A 300 30.52 9.55 2.95
N ARG A 301 30.75 9.28 1.66
CA ARG A 301 29.76 9.39 0.57
C ARG A 301 29.34 8.03 0.02
N ALA A 302 29.63 6.93 0.72
CA ALA A 302 29.21 5.60 0.29
C ALA A 302 27.69 5.50 0.10
N ASN A 303 26.91 6.21 0.94
CA ASN A 303 25.46 6.30 0.83
C ASN A 303 24.95 7.06 -0.42
N TRP A 304 25.83 7.72 -1.19
CA TRP A 304 25.48 8.30 -2.48
C TRP A 304 25.48 7.27 -3.60
N ILE A 305 26.20 6.17 -3.46
CA ILE A 305 26.23 5.10 -4.46
C ILE A 305 24.91 4.36 -4.37
N GLU A 306 24.03 4.65 -5.31
CA GLU A 306 22.73 4.02 -5.42
C GLU A 306 22.83 2.64 -6.07
N GLU A 307 23.70 2.53 -7.07
CA GLU A 307 23.83 1.32 -7.87
C GLU A 307 25.21 1.25 -8.52
N MET A 308 25.76 0.04 -8.65
CA MET A 308 26.88 -0.26 -9.54
C MET A 308 26.59 -1.57 -10.25
N GLN A 309 26.80 -1.57 -11.57
CA GLN A 309 26.66 -2.75 -12.41
C GLN A 309 27.88 -2.94 -13.30
N VAL A 310 28.30 -4.18 -13.51
CA VAL A 310 29.27 -4.51 -14.56
C VAL A 310 28.55 -4.61 -15.90
N LYS A 311 28.83 -3.67 -16.81
CA LYS A 311 28.28 -3.69 -18.18
C LYS A 311 29.00 -4.67 -19.11
N GLY A 312 30.26 -5.00 -18.80
CA GLY A 312 31.03 -5.95 -19.58
C GLY A 312 32.48 -6.05 -19.13
N ARG A 313 33.13 -7.10 -19.64
CA ARG A 313 34.53 -7.43 -19.39
C ARG A 313 35.21 -7.83 -20.69
N TRP A 314 36.46 -7.41 -20.87
CA TRP A 314 37.23 -7.70 -22.07
C TRP A 314 38.68 -8.01 -21.70
N ALA A 315 39.22 -9.10 -22.25
CA ALA A 315 40.64 -9.36 -22.16
C ALA A 315 41.41 -8.37 -23.04
N ALA A 316 42.71 -8.18 -22.76
CA ALA A 316 43.57 -7.31 -23.58
C ALA A 316 43.54 -7.69 -25.08
N SER A 317 43.38 -8.99 -25.40
CA SER A 317 43.28 -9.47 -26.79
C SER A 317 42.04 -9.00 -27.52
N ASP A 318 40.99 -8.63 -26.79
CA ASP A 318 39.68 -8.27 -27.33
C ASP A 318 39.53 -6.75 -27.50
N LEU A 319 40.55 -5.99 -27.10
CA LEU A 319 40.57 -4.54 -27.09
C LEU A 319 41.44 -3.96 -28.21
N PRO A 320 41.04 -2.85 -28.84
CA PRO A 320 41.92 -2.10 -29.74
C PRO A 320 43.15 -1.60 -28.98
N THR A 321 44.32 -1.55 -29.63
CA THR A 321 45.58 -1.07 -29.04
C THR A 321 45.44 0.31 -28.40
N GLN A 322 44.69 1.23 -29.03
CA GLN A 322 44.44 2.56 -28.48
C GLN A 322 43.67 2.53 -27.14
N ALA A 323 42.77 1.57 -26.94
CA ALA A 323 42.04 1.40 -25.69
C ALA A 323 42.96 0.83 -24.60
N ILE A 324 43.82 -0.12 -24.94
CA ILE A 324 44.86 -0.67 -24.05
C ILE A 324 45.78 0.45 -23.57
N ASP A 325 46.30 1.26 -24.49
CA ASP A 325 47.22 2.37 -24.20
C ASP A 325 46.53 3.44 -23.33
N ARG A 326 45.29 3.80 -23.65
CA ARG A 326 44.52 4.81 -22.89
C ARG A 326 44.14 4.32 -21.49
N LEU A 327 43.76 3.06 -21.37
CA LEU A 327 43.48 2.44 -20.08
C LEU A 327 44.76 2.23 -19.28
N GLY A 328 45.93 2.14 -19.91
CA GLY A 328 47.15 1.77 -19.21
C GLY A 328 47.11 0.30 -18.74
N LEU A 329 46.48 -0.57 -19.53
CA LEU A 329 46.25 -1.96 -19.17
C LEU A 329 47.58 -2.73 -19.10
N LEU A 330 47.90 -3.33 -17.95
CA LEU A 330 49.13 -4.11 -17.75
C LEU A 330 48.98 -5.56 -18.22
N PRO A 331 50.09 -6.26 -18.54
CA PRO A 331 50.03 -7.68 -18.88
C PRO A 331 49.34 -8.51 -17.80
N GLY A 332 48.32 -9.28 -18.20
CA GLY A 332 47.53 -10.13 -17.30
C GLY A 332 46.30 -9.45 -16.69
N GLN A 333 46.04 -8.17 -16.98
CA GLN A 333 44.80 -7.48 -16.57
C GLN A 333 43.68 -7.61 -17.62
N GLU A 334 42.46 -7.37 -17.17
CA GLU A 334 41.28 -7.20 -18.01
C GLU A 334 40.69 -5.79 -17.89
N ASN A 335 39.92 -5.39 -18.90
CA ASN A 335 39.08 -4.20 -18.80
C ASN A 335 37.72 -4.57 -18.23
N VAL A 336 37.25 -3.79 -17.25
CA VAL A 336 35.88 -3.87 -16.74
C VAL A 336 35.22 -2.52 -16.94
N LEU A 337 34.03 -2.51 -17.55
CA LEU A 337 33.19 -1.33 -17.68
C LEU A 337 32.10 -1.37 -16.61
N LEU A 338 32.14 -0.43 -15.68
CA LEU A 338 31.12 -0.25 -14.65
C LEU A 338 30.13 0.83 -15.08
N SER A 339 28.87 0.68 -14.71
CA SER A 339 27.91 1.78 -14.66
C SER A 339 27.60 2.07 -13.20
N VAL A 340 27.88 3.29 -12.76
CA VAL A 340 27.71 3.72 -11.37
C VAL A 340 26.67 4.83 -11.35
N VAL A 341 25.68 4.69 -10.45
CA VAL A 341 24.60 5.67 -10.25
C VAL A 341 24.80 6.32 -8.88
N LEU A 342 24.88 7.64 -8.88
CA LEU A 342 24.92 8.43 -7.65
C LEU A 342 23.57 9.09 -7.38
N ARG A 343 23.03 8.90 -6.17
CA ARG A 343 21.85 9.60 -5.65
C ARG A 343 21.90 9.65 -4.12
N ASP A 344 21.81 10.85 -3.57
CA ASP A 344 21.66 11.07 -2.12
C ASP A 344 20.16 11.07 -1.77
N SER A 345 19.79 10.57 -0.59
CA SER A 345 18.42 10.55 -0.09
C SER A 345 17.99 11.87 0.57
N SER A 346 18.94 12.75 0.88
CA SER A 346 18.73 13.99 1.66
C SER A 346 18.79 15.27 0.82
N ARG A 347 19.59 15.29 -0.26
CA ARG A 347 19.75 16.47 -1.13
C ARG A 347 20.18 16.12 -2.55
N SER A 348 20.01 17.05 -3.49
CA SER A 348 20.62 16.90 -4.82
C SER A 348 22.14 16.93 -4.72
N ILE A 349 22.80 16.06 -5.49
CA ILE A 349 24.27 16.04 -5.64
C ILE A 349 24.63 17.03 -6.76
N ALA A 350 25.52 17.99 -6.48
CA ALA A 350 26.01 18.89 -7.52
C ALA A 350 26.96 18.14 -8.48
N THR A 351 26.99 18.53 -9.75
CA THR A 351 27.83 17.89 -10.77
C THR A 351 29.31 17.83 -10.35
N GLU A 352 29.83 18.89 -9.74
CA GLU A 352 31.22 18.93 -9.25
C GLU A 352 31.48 17.90 -8.15
N GLU A 353 30.53 17.70 -7.24
CA GLU A 353 30.66 16.74 -6.16
C GLU A 353 30.59 15.29 -6.67
N ALA A 354 29.72 15.04 -7.65
CA ALA A 354 29.65 13.75 -8.33
C ALA A 354 30.94 13.46 -9.10
N ASN A 355 31.47 14.45 -9.84
CA ASN A 355 32.74 14.32 -10.56
C ASN A 355 33.88 13.92 -9.62
N ALA A 356 34.02 14.63 -8.50
CA ALA A 356 35.05 14.36 -7.52
C ALA A 356 34.93 12.96 -6.91
N LEU A 357 33.71 12.46 -6.70
CA LEU A 357 33.49 11.10 -6.20
C LEU A 357 33.82 10.05 -7.28
N TYR A 358 33.40 10.26 -8.53
CA TYR A 358 33.73 9.36 -9.64
C TYR A 358 35.24 9.26 -9.87
N GLU A 359 35.96 10.37 -9.82
CA GLU A 359 37.43 10.38 -9.92
C GLU A 359 38.07 9.60 -8.78
N ARG A 360 37.57 9.76 -7.56
CA ARG A 360 38.06 9.02 -6.39
C ARG A 360 37.84 7.52 -6.52
N ILE A 361 36.64 7.11 -6.93
CA ILE A 361 36.30 5.70 -7.20
C ILE A 361 37.22 5.15 -8.28
N GLN A 362 37.36 5.86 -9.40
CA GLN A 362 38.22 5.43 -10.50
C GLN A 362 39.68 5.29 -10.06
N ALA A 363 40.23 6.27 -9.35
CA ALA A 363 41.60 6.22 -8.86
C ALA A 363 41.85 5.07 -7.87
N ALA A 364 40.85 4.72 -7.06
CA ALA A 364 40.97 3.63 -6.09
C ALA A 364 40.83 2.24 -6.71
N LEU A 365 39.95 2.09 -7.71
CA LEU A 365 39.65 0.80 -8.32
C LEU A 365 40.54 0.47 -9.54
N HIS A 366 41.15 1.48 -10.17
CA HIS A 366 41.96 1.27 -11.36
C HIS A 366 43.35 0.74 -10.98
N GLU A 367 43.68 -0.47 -11.43
CA GLU A 367 44.93 -1.18 -11.13
C GLU A 367 45.96 -1.05 -12.27
N GLY A 368 45.64 -0.32 -13.35
CA GLY A 368 46.52 -0.08 -14.50
C GLY A 368 47.64 0.93 -14.22
N THR A 369 48.32 1.40 -15.28
CA THR A 369 49.45 2.33 -15.12
C THR A 369 49.01 3.65 -14.45
N PRO A 370 49.87 4.27 -13.60
CA PRO A 370 49.56 5.54 -12.97
C PRO A 370 49.23 6.64 -13.99
N GLY A 371 48.04 7.22 -13.87
CA GLY A 371 47.54 8.23 -14.81
C GLY A 371 46.92 7.68 -16.10
N GLY A 372 46.91 6.35 -16.26
CA GLY A 372 46.05 5.61 -17.17
C GLY A 372 44.59 5.62 -16.72
N GLY A 373 43.71 5.22 -17.64
CA GLY A 373 42.26 5.35 -17.46
C GLY A 373 41.71 6.63 -18.09
N TYR A 374 40.38 6.68 -18.22
CA TYR A 374 39.72 7.83 -18.81
C TYR A 374 39.80 9.01 -17.85
N ARG A 375 40.65 10.01 -18.13
CA ARG A 375 40.68 11.26 -17.36
C ARG A 375 39.35 11.99 -17.50
N MET A 376 38.75 12.32 -16.36
CA MET A 376 37.45 12.97 -16.23
C MET A 376 37.59 14.49 -16.38
N ASN A 377 38.21 14.96 -17.46
CA ASN A 377 38.34 16.42 -17.69
C ASN A 377 37.01 17.01 -18.22
N HIS A 378 36.45 17.92 -17.41
CA HIS A 378 35.37 18.92 -17.59
C HIS A 378 34.41 18.82 -18.79
#